data_AF-A0A957XBD9-F1
#
_entry.id   AF-A0A957XBD9-F1
#
_cell.length_a   1.000
_cell.length_b   1.000
_cell.length_c   1.000
_cell.angle_alpha   90.00
_cell.angle_beta   90.00
_cell.angle_gamma   90.00
#
_symmetry.space_group_name_H-M   'P 1'
#
loop_
_entity.id
_entity.type
_entity.pdbx_description
1 polymer ?
#
loop_
_entity_poly.entity_id
_entity_poly.type
_entity_poly.pdbx_seq_one_letter_code
_entity_poly.pdbx_strand_id
1 'polypeptide(L)'
;MSNDQQNDWQVDPYLHIASDNFYNPLTDQRLRKGESAYQILRNLYERKVTLNRVSQVDKDFLVQQGWLVTTQGDLDSRFRLKYVSLEAHSVCNQACYFCPVSVDPRRHVFMPLELYERIALQLAAYKDTLEAVFMNNYNEPTIDKHFVRQVEILRSYGLVPAVLTNGSGLTPKRIDTIIAMGGLGYLSVNLSTLNQQHYRNERGKDHLNLVLRHLDYIKDLPVAPIMKIVVLGRGDEQHRADHQEIKARFAGSRFQIERFKANDRAHYLTLEMERIPSHTTLRGCEQMGSRPLQHLHITAQGTCVLCCQDYGEQYGVGDLTRQTVAEVLTGPELARYRRWSYGLENAPDNFICRKCIFVRT
;
A
#
# COMPACT_ATOMS: atom_id res chain seq x y z
N MET A 1 23.75 19.71 -40.01
CA MET A 1 23.11 20.47 -38.92
C MET A 1 21.75 19.83 -38.67
N SER A 2 21.67 18.90 -37.72
CA SER A 2 20.40 18.41 -37.19
C SER A 2 20.44 18.71 -35.70
N ASN A 3 19.43 19.41 -35.22
CA ASN A 3 19.28 19.91 -33.85
C ASN A 3 19.57 18.82 -32.80
N ASP A 4 20.80 18.77 -32.28
CA ASP A 4 21.04 18.32 -30.91
C ASP A 4 20.46 19.41 -30.00
N GLN A 5 19.13 19.39 -29.81
CA GLN A 5 18.60 19.86 -28.54
C GLN A 5 19.22 18.91 -27.51
N GLN A 6 20.31 19.39 -26.89
CA GLN A 6 21.03 18.74 -25.84
C GLN A 6 20.07 18.67 -24.65
N ASN A 7 19.16 17.70 -24.68
CA ASN A 7 18.27 17.43 -23.56
C ASN A 7 19.17 17.14 -22.38
N ASP A 8 19.12 18.01 -21.39
CA ASP A 8 19.89 17.87 -20.17
C ASP A 8 19.28 16.70 -19.40
N TRP A 9 19.90 15.54 -19.55
CA TRP A 9 19.47 14.30 -18.91
C TRP A 9 20.00 14.25 -17.48
N GLN A 10 19.24 13.65 -16.58
CA GLN A 10 19.67 13.36 -15.21
C GLN A 10 19.21 11.98 -14.78
N VAL A 11 19.85 11.42 -13.76
CA VAL A 11 19.32 10.24 -13.06
C VAL A 11 17.95 10.59 -12.49
N ASP A 12 16.96 9.72 -12.69
CA ASP A 12 15.60 9.97 -12.17
C ASP A 12 15.67 10.24 -10.65
N PRO A 13 15.19 11.41 -10.18
CA PRO A 13 15.27 11.76 -8.77
C PRO A 13 14.38 10.87 -7.87
N TYR A 14 13.49 10.07 -8.47
CA TYR A 14 12.54 9.21 -7.76
C TYR A 14 12.97 7.74 -7.65
N LEU A 15 14.26 7.44 -7.81
CA LEU A 15 14.77 6.08 -7.62
C LEU A 15 14.89 5.70 -6.15
N HIS A 16 14.53 4.46 -5.82
CA HIS A 16 14.98 3.82 -4.58
C HIS A 16 16.38 3.26 -4.80
N ILE A 17 17.33 3.74 -4.01
CA ILE A 17 18.73 3.38 -4.16
C ILE A 17 19.15 2.59 -2.92
N ALA A 18 19.58 1.35 -3.12
CA ALA A 18 20.20 0.49 -2.12
C ALA A 18 21.69 0.31 -2.44
N SER A 19 22.44 -0.45 -1.64
CA SER A 19 23.87 -0.72 -1.88
C SER A 19 24.11 -1.72 -3.02
N ASP A 20 23.11 -2.54 -3.33
CA ASP A 20 23.19 -3.67 -4.25
C ASP A 20 22.15 -3.60 -5.39
N ASN A 21 21.24 -2.62 -5.38
CA ASN A 21 20.28 -2.43 -6.45
C ASN A 21 19.75 -0.98 -6.54
N PHE A 22 19.21 -0.66 -7.72
CA PHE A 22 18.29 0.44 -7.96
C PHE A 22 16.90 -0.13 -8.21
N TYR A 23 15.87 0.51 -7.68
CA TYR A 23 14.49 0.25 -8.04
C TYR A 23 13.85 1.56 -8.52
N ASN A 24 13.21 1.51 -9.67
CA ASN A 24 12.47 2.63 -10.22
C ASN A 24 10.97 2.41 -9.97
N PRO A 25 10.32 3.14 -9.05
CA PRO A 25 8.90 2.99 -8.80
C PRO A 25 8.01 3.43 -9.97
N LEU A 26 8.51 4.29 -10.87
CA LEU A 26 7.75 4.78 -12.03
C LEU A 26 7.73 3.77 -13.19
N THR A 27 8.73 2.89 -13.30
CA THR A 27 8.75 1.80 -14.28
C THR A 27 8.53 0.41 -13.66
N ASP A 28 8.54 0.32 -12.33
CA ASP A 28 8.50 -0.91 -11.53
C ASP A 28 9.67 -1.86 -11.80
N GLN A 29 10.78 -1.34 -12.35
CA GLN A 29 11.96 -2.12 -12.69
C GLN A 29 13.01 -2.10 -11.59
N ARG A 30 13.87 -3.12 -11.60
CA ARG A 30 15.00 -3.27 -10.69
C ARG A 30 16.28 -3.53 -11.48
N LEU A 31 17.34 -2.80 -11.15
CA LEU A 31 18.68 -2.97 -11.71
C LEU A 31 19.63 -3.38 -10.60
N ARG A 32 20.16 -4.60 -10.67
CA ARG A 32 20.94 -5.24 -9.60
C ARG A 32 22.44 -5.16 -9.85
N LYS A 33 23.20 -5.22 -8.75
CA LYS A 33 24.65 -5.36 -8.78
C LYS A 33 25.04 -6.63 -9.55
N GLY A 34 25.77 -6.45 -10.65
CA GLY A 34 26.16 -7.51 -11.58
C GLY A 34 25.61 -7.31 -13.00
N GLU A 35 24.55 -6.52 -13.15
CA GLU A 35 24.06 -6.11 -14.48
C GLU A 35 24.97 -5.01 -15.07
N SER A 36 25.18 -5.03 -16.38
CA SER A 36 26.15 -4.15 -17.06
C SER A 36 25.88 -2.66 -16.82
N ALA A 37 24.60 -2.25 -16.85
CA ALA A 37 24.20 -0.86 -16.65
C ALA A 37 24.29 -0.39 -15.19
N TYR A 38 24.38 -1.30 -14.21
CA TYR A 38 24.35 -0.96 -12.79
C TYR A 38 25.50 -0.05 -12.38
N GLN A 39 26.74 -0.39 -12.79
CA GLN A 39 27.91 0.39 -12.40
C GLN A 39 27.92 1.76 -13.08
N ILE A 40 27.38 1.84 -14.30
CA ILE A 40 27.23 3.10 -15.04
C ILE A 40 26.26 4.01 -14.30
N LEU A 41 25.06 3.53 -13.97
CA LEU A 41 24.05 4.29 -13.24
C LEU A 41 24.55 4.70 -11.84
N ARG A 42 25.25 3.80 -11.14
CA ARG A 42 25.88 4.10 -9.84
C ARG A 42 26.90 5.24 -9.96
N ASN A 43 27.78 5.19 -10.94
CA ASN A 43 28.79 6.22 -11.15
C ASN A 43 28.17 7.57 -11.53
N LEU A 44 27.08 7.58 -12.30
CA LEU A 44 26.32 8.79 -12.61
C LEU A 44 25.65 9.38 -11.37
N TYR A 45 24.94 8.55 -10.60
CA TYR A 45 24.27 8.95 -9.35
C TYR A 45 25.25 9.53 -8.32
N GLU A 46 26.40 8.88 -8.14
CA GLU A 46 27.47 9.33 -7.23
C GLU A 46 28.32 10.48 -7.81
N ARG A 47 27.99 10.97 -9.01
CA ARG A 47 28.71 12.04 -9.72
C ARG A 47 30.20 11.73 -9.95
N LYS A 48 30.56 10.45 -10.02
CA LYS A 48 31.91 9.97 -10.35
C LYS A 48 32.19 10.06 -11.86
N VAL A 49 31.14 10.01 -12.68
CA VAL A 49 31.21 10.12 -14.14
C VAL A 49 30.14 11.12 -14.61
N THR A 50 30.47 11.91 -15.62
CA THR A 50 29.50 12.80 -16.29
C THR A 50 28.85 12.09 -17.47
N LEU A 51 27.60 12.43 -17.79
CA LEU A 51 26.85 11.81 -18.88
C LEU A 51 27.61 11.83 -20.21
N ASN A 52 28.34 12.90 -20.53
CA ASN A 52 29.12 13.00 -21.78
C ASN A 52 30.18 11.90 -21.94
N ARG A 53 30.60 11.24 -20.85
CA ARG A 53 31.57 10.13 -20.85
C ARG A 53 30.92 8.74 -20.94
N VAL A 54 29.60 8.65 -20.90
CA VAL A 54 28.86 7.40 -21.07
C VAL A 54 28.65 7.14 -22.56
N SER A 55 28.80 5.89 -23.00
CA SER A 55 28.57 5.50 -24.39
C SER A 55 27.13 5.81 -24.82
N GLN A 56 26.91 6.08 -26.12
CA GLN A 56 25.55 6.36 -26.59
C GLN A 56 24.61 5.16 -26.37
N VAL A 57 25.10 3.93 -26.57
CA VAL A 57 24.33 2.70 -26.35
C VAL A 57 23.87 2.58 -24.89
N ASP A 58 24.75 2.86 -23.93
CA ASP A 58 24.39 2.80 -22.52
C ASP A 58 23.43 3.92 -22.13
N LYS A 59 23.59 5.12 -22.70
CA LYS A 59 22.65 6.23 -22.49
C LYS A 59 21.26 5.87 -23.00
N ASP A 60 21.17 5.37 -24.24
CA ASP A 60 19.90 5.01 -24.88
C ASP A 60 19.20 3.92 -24.07
N PHE A 61 19.94 2.92 -23.60
CA PHE A 61 19.42 1.91 -22.67
C PHE A 61 18.89 2.53 -21.38
N LEU A 62 19.69 3.38 -20.72
CA LEU A 62 19.30 4.00 -19.45
C LEU A 62 18.06 4.91 -19.60
N VAL A 63 17.94 5.64 -20.71
CA VAL A 63 16.77 6.45 -21.05
C VAL A 63 15.56 5.56 -21.33
N GLN A 64 15.70 4.55 -22.19
CA GLN A 64 14.60 3.67 -22.58
C GLN A 64 14.01 2.91 -21.39
N GLN A 65 14.85 2.52 -20.43
CA GLN A 65 14.42 1.85 -19.20
C GLN A 65 13.98 2.82 -18.08
N GLY A 66 14.02 4.14 -18.34
CA GLY A 66 13.57 5.18 -17.41
C GLY A 66 14.51 5.46 -16.25
N TRP A 67 15.78 5.05 -16.32
CA TRP A 67 16.79 5.39 -15.32
C TRP A 67 17.31 6.82 -15.46
N LEU A 68 17.26 7.35 -16.69
CA LEU A 68 17.55 8.75 -17.01
C LEU A 68 16.28 9.46 -17.48
N VAL A 69 16.11 10.70 -17.05
CA VAL A 69 14.98 11.57 -17.39
C VAL A 69 15.47 12.95 -17.80
N THR A 70 14.65 13.68 -18.56
CA THR A 70 14.94 15.07 -18.90
C THR A 70 14.81 15.95 -17.66
N THR A 71 15.69 16.94 -17.49
CA THR A 71 15.52 17.98 -16.46
C THR A 71 14.39 18.95 -16.82
N GLN A 72 13.98 18.97 -18.08
CA GLN A 72 12.83 19.72 -18.57
C GLN A 72 11.54 18.90 -18.42
N GLY A 73 10.50 19.51 -17.85
CA GLY A 73 9.16 18.91 -17.72
C GLY A 73 8.70 18.78 -16.27
N ASP A 74 7.43 18.41 -16.11
CA ASP A 74 6.84 18.13 -14.80
C ASP A 74 7.17 16.69 -14.38
N LEU A 75 8.27 16.54 -13.64
CA LEU A 75 8.70 15.25 -13.13
C LEU A 75 7.88 14.77 -11.94
N ASP A 76 7.23 15.70 -11.24
CA ASP A 76 6.64 15.46 -9.92
C ASP A 76 5.20 14.95 -10.03
N SER A 77 4.51 15.26 -11.12
CA SER A 77 3.18 14.70 -11.41
C SER A 77 3.22 13.26 -11.94
N ARG A 78 4.38 12.72 -12.31
CA ARG A 78 4.54 11.35 -12.81
C ARG A 78 4.17 10.32 -11.73
N PHE A 79 3.54 9.23 -12.16
CA PHE A 79 3.15 8.12 -11.30
C PHE A 79 3.07 6.81 -12.08
N ARG A 80 3.03 5.69 -11.34
CA ARG A 80 2.66 4.38 -11.86
C ARG A 80 1.69 3.72 -10.89
N LEU A 81 0.39 3.92 -11.09
CA LEU A 81 -0.62 3.46 -10.15
C LEU A 81 -0.66 1.93 -10.13
N LYS A 82 -0.23 1.34 -9.02
CA LYS A 82 -0.21 -0.12 -8.81
C LYS A 82 -1.28 -0.59 -7.85
N TYR A 83 -1.57 0.20 -6.82
CA TYR A 83 -2.53 -0.19 -5.79
C TYR A 83 -3.43 0.96 -5.40
N VAL A 84 -4.69 0.65 -5.12
CA VAL A 84 -5.62 1.61 -4.51
C VAL A 84 -6.17 1.03 -3.23
N SER A 85 -6.16 1.81 -2.16
CA SER A 85 -6.99 1.55 -0.98
C SER A 85 -8.30 2.33 -1.15
N LEU A 86 -9.41 1.62 -1.34
CA LEU A 86 -10.74 2.20 -1.51
C LEU A 86 -11.64 1.78 -0.35
N GLU A 87 -11.76 2.66 0.64
CA GLU A 87 -12.60 2.45 1.81
C GLU A 87 -14.06 2.77 1.50
N ALA A 88 -14.94 1.75 1.53
CA ALA A 88 -16.38 1.95 1.29
C ALA A 88 -17.13 2.53 2.51
N HIS A 89 -16.62 2.30 3.72
CA HIS A 89 -17.19 2.80 4.96
C HIS A 89 -16.11 2.92 6.02
N SER A 90 -16.28 3.74 7.04
CA SER A 90 -15.24 3.97 8.09
C SER A 90 -15.32 3.01 9.29
N VAL A 91 -16.34 2.12 9.32
CA VAL A 91 -16.70 1.31 10.49
C VAL A 91 -15.87 0.02 10.58
N CYS A 92 -15.44 -0.34 11.79
CA CYS A 92 -14.92 -1.67 12.13
C CYS A 92 -15.67 -2.22 13.35
N ASN A 93 -15.91 -3.53 13.38
CA ASN A 93 -16.55 -4.20 14.52
C ASN A 93 -15.55 -4.66 15.59
N GLN A 94 -14.30 -4.24 15.53
CA GLN A 94 -13.25 -4.54 16.52
C GLN A 94 -12.50 -3.26 16.91
N ALA A 95 -11.84 -3.29 18.07
CA ALA A 95 -11.05 -2.20 18.61
C ALA A 95 -9.65 -2.73 18.96
N CYS A 96 -8.88 -3.09 17.93
CA CYS A 96 -7.58 -3.73 18.11
C CYS A 96 -6.56 -2.78 18.75
N TYR A 97 -5.77 -3.22 19.73
CA TYR A 97 -4.79 -2.35 20.42
C TYR A 97 -3.75 -1.71 19.49
N PHE A 98 -3.47 -2.34 18.34
CA PHE A 98 -2.55 -1.86 17.31
C PHE A 98 -3.24 -1.05 16.18
N CYS A 99 -4.47 -0.60 16.40
CA CYS A 99 -5.25 0.15 15.43
C CYS A 99 -5.64 1.53 15.99
N PRO A 100 -5.39 2.64 15.27
CA PRO A 100 -5.82 3.98 15.69
C PRO A 100 -7.32 4.08 16.00
N VAL A 101 -8.16 3.28 15.34
CA VAL A 101 -9.62 3.23 15.59
C VAL A 101 -9.97 2.89 17.04
N SER A 102 -9.12 2.17 17.77
CA SER A 102 -9.39 1.86 19.19
C SER A 102 -9.13 3.03 20.13
N VAL A 103 -8.33 4.02 19.72
CA VAL A 103 -7.94 5.16 20.56
C VAL A 103 -8.58 6.47 20.10
N ASP A 104 -8.83 6.63 18.80
CA ASP A 104 -9.52 7.78 18.21
C ASP A 104 -10.56 7.31 17.19
N PRO A 105 -11.74 6.84 17.63
CA PRO A 105 -12.76 6.29 16.74
C PRO A 105 -13.30 7.34 15.74
N ARG A 106 -13.29 7.02 14.44
CA ARG A 106 -13.83 7.89 13.39
C ARG A 106 -15.36 7.90 13.39
N ARG A 107 -15.93 9.02 12.92
CA ARG A 107 -17.36 9.12 12.60
C ARG A 107 -17.74 8.04 11.58
N HIS A 108 -18.90 7.41 11.79
CA HIS A 108 -19.45 6.44 10.85
C HIS A 108 -19.86 7.14 9.55
N VAL A 109 -19.23 6.74 8.45
CA VAL A 109 -19.53 7.19 7.10
C VAL A 109 -19.60 5.98 6.19
N PHE A 110 -20.54 6.02 5.26
CA PHE A 110 -20.74 5.02 4.23
C PHE A 110 -20.76 5.74 2.89
N MET A 111 -19.85 5.37 2.00
CA MET A 111 -19.78 5.88 0.64
C MET A 111 -21.03 5.41 -0.13
N PRO A 112 -21.74 6.30 -0.84
CA PRO A 112 -22.79 5.89 -1.75
C PRO A 112 -22.25 4.95 -2.83
N LEU A 113 -23.00 3.91 -3.20
CA LEU A 113 -22.56 2.95 -4.22
C LEU A 113 -22.30 3.63 -5.57
N GLU A 114 -23.04 4.69 -5.88
CA GLU A 114 -22.88 5.49 -7.09
C GLU A 114 -21.50 6.16 -7.14
N LEU A 115 -21.02 6.66 -6.01
CA LEU A 115 -19.67 7.22 -5.90
C LEU A 115 -18.62 6.12 -6.01
N TYR A 116 -18.83 4.98 -5.34
CA TYR A 116 -17.93 3.83 -5.41
C TYR A 116 -17.77 3.33 -6.84
N GLU A 117 -18.88 3.18 -7.57
CA GLU A 117 -18.91 2.76 -8.97
C GLU A 117 -18.24 3.77 -9.90
N ARG A 118 -18.49 5.07 -9.68
CA ARG A 118 -17.82 6.15 -10.42
C ARG A 118 -16.30 6.12 -10.23
N ILE A 119 -15.84 5.86 -9.01
CA ILE A 119 -14.40 5.73 -8.73
C ILE A 119 -13.84 4.50 -9.42
N ALA A 120 -14.51 3.34 -9.33
CA ALA A 120 -14.10 2.11 -9.99
C ALA A 120 -13.99 2.29 -11.52
N LEU A 121 -14.97 2.94 -12.16
CA LEU A 121 -14.92 3.26 -13.58
C LEU A 121 -13.67 4.08 -13.96
N GLN A 122 -13.31 5.08 -13.16
CA GLN A 122 -12.10 5.88 -13.42
C GLN A 122 -10.82 5.08 -13.22
N LEU A 123 -10.79 4.19 -12.22
CA LEU A 123 -9.65 3.30 -11.99
C LEU A 123 -9.43 2.31 -13.14
N ALA A 124 -10.48 1.98 -13.91
CA ALA A 124 -10.39 1.11 -15.08
C ALA A 124 -9.42 1.64 -16.15
N ALA A 125 -9.20 2.97 -16.22
CA ALA A 125 -8.22 3.58 -17.11
C ALA A 125 -6.77 3.19 -16.77
N TYR A 126 -6.52 2.64 -15.58
CA TYR A 126 -5.21 2.23 -15.08
C TYR A 126 -5.05 0.72 -14.94
N LYS A 127 -6.00 -0.09 -15.43
CA LYS A 127 -6.02 -1.56 -15.24
C LYS A 127 -4.74 -2.28 -15.69
N ASP A 128 -3.98 -1.72 -16.63
CA ASP A 128 -2.74 -2.32 -17.14
C ASP A 128 -1.57 -2.19 -16.16
N THR A 129 -1.66 -1.25 -15.21
CA THR A 129 -0.65 -1.08 -14.14
C THR A 129 -1.20 -1.37 -12.76
N LEU A 130 -2.53 -1.27 -12.58
CA LEU A 130 -3.20 -1.47 -11.31
C LEU A 130 -3.33 -2.96 -10.99
N GLU A 131 -2.51 -3.42 -10.06
CA GLU A 131 -2.46 -4.82 -9.63
C GLU A 131 -3.60 -5.19 -8.67
N ALA A 132 -4.04 -4.25 -7.82
CA ALA A 132 -5.14 -4.51 -6.89
C ALA A 132 -5.84 -3.25 -6.37
N VAL A 133 -7.15 -3.38 -6.13
CA VAL A 133 -7.94 -2.45 -5.33
C VAL A 133 -8.24 -3.09 -3.98
N PHE A 134 -7.50 -2.65 -2.97
CA PHE A 134 -7.70 -3.01 -1.57
C PHE A 134 -8.94 -2.32 -1.01
N MET A 135 -9.92 -3.10 -0.57
CA MET A 135 -11.23 -2.58 -0.11
C MET A 135 -11.20 -2.04 1.33
N ASN A 136 -10.03 -1.68 1.84
CA ASN A 136 -9.83 -1.27 3.21
C ASN A 136 -8.98 -0.01 3.33
N ASN A 137 -9.24 0.75 4.38
CA ASN A 137 -8.24 1.62 5.01
C ASN A 137 -8.16 1.25 6.50
N TYR A 138 -9.13 1.68 7.30
CA TYR A 138 -9.22 1.37 8.74
C TYR A 138 -10.57 0.75 9.13
N ASN A 139 -11.33 0.27 8.15
CA ASN A 139 -12.62 -0.39 8.30
C ASN A 139 -12.50 -1.92 8.29
N GLU A 140 -13.61 -2.59 8.60
CA GLU A 140 -13.78 -4.02 8.31
C GLU A 140 -14.64 -4.17 7.03
N PRO A 141 -14.05 -4.43 5.85
CA PRO A 141 -14.82 -4.48 4.61
C PRO A 141 -15.88 -5.59 4.60
N THR A 142 -15.60 -6.72 5.25
CA THR A 142 -16.48 -7.89 5.12
C THR A 142 -17.75 -7.78 5.93
N ILE A 143 -17.89 -6.82 6.86
CA ILE A 143 -19.16 -6.60 7.57
C ILE A 143 -20.14 -5.74 6.78
N ASP A 144 -19.69 -5.07 5.72
CA ASP A 144 -20.55 -4.26 4.87
C ASP A 144 -21.64 -5.13 4.20
N LYS A 145 -22.90 -4.66 4.27
CA LYS A 145 -24.01 -5.30 3.56
C LYS A 145 -23.82 -5.27 2.04
N HIS A 146 -23.04 -4.31 1.54
CA HIS A 146 -22.71 -4.14 0.13
C HIS A 146 -21.39 -4.80 -0.28
N PHE A 147 -20.68 -5.50 0.62
CA PHE A 147 -19.37 -6.08 0.34
C PHE A 147 -19.32 -6.90 -0.97
N VAL A 148 -20.27 -7.82 -1.17
CA VAL A 148 -20.34 -8.65 -2.39
C VAL A 148 -20.61 -7.78 -3.64
N ARG A 149 -21.47 -6.77 -3.53
CA ARG A 149 -21.76 -5.83 -4.63
C ARG A 149 -20.54 -4.98 -4.98
N GLN A 150 -19.74 -4.56 -4.00
CA GLN A 150 -18.50 -3.83 -4.24
C GLN A 150 -17.47 -4.69 -4.98
N VAL A 151 -17.34 -5.98 -4.62
CA VAL A 151 -16.52 -6.95 -5.38
C VAL A 151 -17.00 -7.09 -6.82
N GLU A 152 -18.31 -7.20 -7.03
CA GLU A 152 -18.92 -7.28 -8.36
C GLU A 152 -18.62 -6.03 -9.20
N ILE A 153 -18.78 -4.83 -8.63
CA ILE A 153 -18.48 -3.55 -9.30
C ILE A 153 -17.02 -3.53 -9.78
N LEU A 154 -16.06 -3.83 -8.88
CA LEU A 154 -14.64 -3.83 -9.24
C LEU A 154 -14.35 -4.80 -10.39
N ARG A 155 -14.89 -6.02 -10.32
CA ARG A 155 -14.71 -7.02 -11.37
C ARG A 155 -15.34 -6.62 -12.70
N SER A 156 -16.51 -5.97 -12.68
CA SER A 156 -17.19 -5.53 -13.90
C SER A 156 -16.37 -4.51 -14.72
N TYR A 157 -15.48 -3.77 -14.06
CA TYR A 157 -14.53 -2.84 -14.68
C TYR A 157 -13.14 -3.45 -14.94
N GLY A 158 -12.99 -4.77 -14.80
CA GLY A 158 -11.73 -5.47 -14.99
C GLY A 158 -10.69 -5.20 -13.90
N LEU A 159 -11.12 -4.69 -12.74
CA LEU A 159 -10.24 -4.44 -11.59
C LEU A 159 -10.14 -5.68 -10.70
N VAL A 160 -9.04 -5.77 -9.97
CA VAL A 160 -8.72 -6.91 -9.11
C VAL A 160 -9.03 -6.57 -7.65
N PRO A 161 -10.15 -7.04 -7.08
CA PRO A 161 -10.48 -6.78 -5.68
C PRO A 161 -9.54 -7.53 -4.73
N ALA A 162 -9.03 -6.83 -3.72
CA ALA A 162 -8.17 -7.37 -2.67
C ALA A 162 -8.71 -6.99 -1.29
N VAL A 163 -8.59 -7.90 -0.31
CA VAL A 163 -9.24 -7.75 0.99
C VAL A 163 -8.28 -8.02 2.13
N LEU A 164 -8.15 -7.04 3.03
CA LEU A 164 -7.62 -7.23 4.38
C LEU A 164 -8.81 -7.20 5.35
N THR A 165 -8.90 -8.19 6.23
CA THR A 165 -10.08 -8.39 7.08
C THR A 165 -9.72 -9.02 8.42
N ASN A 166 -10.54 -8.81 9.44
CA ASN A 166 -10.53 -9.54 10.70
C ASN A 166 -11.28 -10.90 10.62
N GLY A 167 -11.91 -11.20 9.48
CA GLY A 167 -12.55 -12.48 9.15
C GLY A 167 -13.99 -12.64 9.64
N SER A 168 -14.52 -11.68 10.40
CA SER A 168 -15.85 -11.80 11.04
C SER A 168 -17.02 -11.78 10.05
N GLY A 169 -16.85 -11.22 8.85
CA GLY A 169 -17.88 -11.14 7.80
C GLY A 169 -17.72 -12.14 6.64
N LEU A 170 -16.75 -13.07 6.71
CA LEU A 170 -16.44 -14.07 5.69
C LEU A 170 -17.41 -15.28 5.70
N THR A 171 -18.72 -15.01 5.76
CA THR A 171 -19.75 -16.07 5.80
C THR A 171 -19.69 -16.96 4.53
N PRO A 172 -19.98 -18.27 4.62
CA PRO A 172 -19.98 -19.18 3.46
C PRO A 172 -20.69 -18.63 2.22
N LYS A 173 -21.94 -18.19 2.38
CA LYS A 173 -22.75 -17.60 1.28
C LYS A 173 -22.03 -16.49 0.52
N ARG A 174 -21.37 -15.56 1.23
CA ARG A 174 -20.63 -14.45 0.60
C ARG A 174 -19.42 -14.96 -0.16
N ILE A 175 -18.67 -15.89 0.45
CA ILE A 175 -17.46 -16.45 -0.14
C ILE A 175 -17.77 -17.26 -1.39
N ASP A 176 -18.80 -18.11 -1.34
CA ASP A 176 -19.23 -18.90 -2.50
C ASP A 176 -19.65 -18.00 -3.66
N THR A 177 -20.38 -16.91 -3.34
CA THR A 177 -20.76 -15.91 -4.35
C THR A 177 -19.52 -15.23 -4.95
N ILE A 178 -18.53 -14.87 -4.13
CA ILE A 178 -17.29 -14.25 -4.59
C ILE A 178 -16.46 -15.22 -5.45
N ILE A 179 -16.35 -16.48 -5.06
CA ILE A 179 -15.68 -17.52 -5.85
C ILE A 179 -16.38 -17.70 -7.21
N ALA A 180 -17.72 -17.73 -7.23
CA ALA A 180 -18.48 -17.82 -8.47
C ALA A 180 -18.24 -16.63 -9.42
N MET A 181 -17.86 -15.46 -8.89
CA MET A 181 -17.44 -14.28 -9.67
C MET A 181 -15.95 -14.30 -10.09
N GLY A 182 -15.22 -15.37 -9.78
CA GLY A 182 -13.79 -15.49 -10.06
C GLY A 182 -12.87 -15.18 -8.88
N GLY A 183 -13.40 -15.07 -7.66
CA GLY A 183 -12.65 -14.93 -6.41
C GLY A 183 -12.22 -13.50 -6.07
N LEU A 184 -11.16 -13.38 -5.28
CA LEU A 184 -10.40 -12.15 -5.03
C LEU A 184 -9.00 -12.28 -5.65
N GLY A 185 -8.30 -11.16 -5.85
CA GLY A 185 -6.87 -11.20 -6.17
C GLY A 185 -5.98 -11.49 -4.97
N TYR A 186 -6.42 -11.08 -3.78
CA TYR A 186 -5.67 -11.23 -2.54
C TYR A 186 -6.61 -11.25 -1.33
N LEU A 187 -6.38 -12.17 -0.39
CA LEU A 187 -7.08 -12.24 0.88
C LEU A 187 -6.06 -12.32 2.02
N SER A 188 -6.14 -11.39 2.98
CA SER A 188 -5.37 -11.44 4.21
C SER A 188 -6.28 -11.31 5.42
N VAL A 189 -6.31 -12.36 6.24
CA VAL A 189 -7.05 -12.36 7.50
C VAL A 189 -6.10 -12.05 8.65
N ASN A 190 -6.40 -11.04 9.44
CA ASN A 190 -5.62 -10.75 10.64
C ASN A 190 -6.19 -11.54 11.83
N LEU A 191 -5.42 -12.51 12.33
CA LEU A 191 -5.74 -13.34 13.48
C LEU A 191 -4.54 -13.30 14.43
N SER A 192 -4.72 -12.77 15.63
CA SER A 192 -3.59 -12.47 16.53
C SER A 192 -3.25 -13.62 17.47
N THR A 193 -4.22 -14.46 17.81
CA THR A 193 -4.06 -15.56 18.75
C THR A 193 -5.22 -16.57 18.63
N LEU A 194 -4.99 -17.81 19.05
CA LEU A 194 -6.04 -18.83 19.26
C LEU A 194 -6.56 -18.87 20.70
N ASN A 195 -5.93 -18.11 21.61
CA ASN A 195 -6.40 -17.98 22.98
C ASN A 195 -7.55 -16.98 23.05
N GLN A 196 -8.72 -17.43 23.48
CA GLN A 196 -9.94 -16.61 23.50
C GLN A 196 -9.82 -15.36 24.39
N GLN A 197 -9.17 -15.48 25.55
CA GLN A 197 -8.99 -14.35 26.46
C GLN A 197 -8.02 -13.33 25.88
N HIS A 198 -6.90 -13.78 25.31
CA HIS A 198 -5.95 -12.90 24.62
C HIS A 198 -6.63 -12.22 23.42
N TYR A 199 -7.39 -12.96 22.62
CA TYR A 199 -8.13 -12.41 21.48
C TYR A 199 -9.05 -11.29 21.94
N ARG A 200 -9.86 -11.53 22.98
CA ARG A 200 -10.77 -10.52 23.53
C ARG A 200 -10.03 -9.28 23.99
N ASN A 201 -8.90 -9.45 24.68
CA ASN A 201 -8.08 -8.33 25.18
C ASN A 201 -7.47 -7.53 24.03
N GLU A 202 -6.92 -8.20 23.02
CA GLU A 202 -6.23 -7.55 21.91
C GLU A 202 -7.18 -6.89 20.92
N ARG A 203 -8.40 -7.41 20.76
CA ARG A 203 -9.37 -7.04 19.71
C ARG A 203 -10.52 -6.20 20.24
N GLY A 204 -10.68 -6.10 21.56
CA GLY A 204 -11.80 -5.44 22.25
C GLY A 204 -13.16 -6.14 22.11
N LYS A 205 -13.24 -7.24 21.35
CA LYS A 205 -14.44 -8.05 21.11
C LYS A 205 -14.07 -9.52 20.96
N ASP A 206 -14.98 -10.40 21.36
CA ASP A 206 -14.79 -11.84 21.25
C ASP A 206 -15.50 -12.40 20.01
N HIS A 207 -14.80 -12.32 18.87
CA HIS A 207 -15.24 -12.90 17.60
C HIS A 207 -14.48 -14.18 17.24
N LEU A 208 -13.62 -14.69 18.13
CA LEU A 208 -12.67 -15.74 17.77
C LEU A 208 -13.37 -16.98 17.21
N ASN A 209 -14.37 -17.52 17.91
CA ASN A 209 -15.09 -18.71 17.45
C ASN A 209 -15.82 -18.51 16.12
N LEU A 210 -16.35 -17.30 15.87
CA LEU A 210 -16.97 -16.96 14.60
C LEU A 210 -15.93 -16.93 13.47
N VAL A 211 -14.80 -16.25 13.70
CA VAL A 211 -13.71 -16.15 12.74
C VAL A 211 -13.13 -17.52 12.43
N LEU A 212 -12.90 -18.37 13.44
CA LEU A 212 -12.39 -19.73 13.24
C LEU A 212 -13.34 -20.58 12.40
N ARG A 213 -14.66 -20.50 12.62
CA ARG A 213 -15.64 -21.19 11.75
C ARG A 213 -15.54 -20.74 10.28
N HIS A 214 -15.39 -19.44 10.04
CA HIS A 214 -15.21 -18.93 8.67
C HIS A 214 -13.88 -19.38 8.07
N LEU A 215 -12.79 -19.31 8.84
CA LEU A 215 -11.47 -19.76 8.40
C LEU A 215 -11.45 -21.26 8.09
N ASP A 216 -12.05 -22.08 8.95
CA ASP A 216 -12.16 -23.53 8.76
C ASP A 216 -12.97 -23.88 7.50
N TYR A 217 -13.97 -23.07 7.15
CA TYR A 217 -14.73 -23.22 5.90
C TYR A 217 -13.88 -22.90 4.67
N ILE A 218 -13.14 -21.78 4.69
CA ILE A 218 -12.45 -21.28 3.49
C ILE A 218 -11.02 -21.80 3.29
N LYS A 219 -10.43 -22.46 4.30
CA LYS A 219 -9.00 -22.84 4.31
C LYS A 219 -8.54 -23.65 3.10
N ASP A 220 -9.44 -24.42 2.48
CA ASP A 220 -9.15 -25.28 1.33
C ASP A 220 -9.78 -24.75 0.03
N LEU A 221 -10.55 -23.66 0.09
CA LEU A 221 -11.23 -23.06 -1.05
C LEU A 221 -10.32 -22.06 -1.79
N PRO A 222 -10.40 -21.97 -3.13
CA PRO A 222 -9.62 -21.03 -3.92
C PRO A 222 -10.23 -19.61 -3.87
N VAL A 223 -10.38 -19.03 -2.67
CA VAL A 223 -10.95 -17.67 -2.51
C VAL A 223 -10.10 -16.62 -3.20
N ALA A 224 -8.78 -16.77 -3.15
CA ALA A 224 -7.80 -15.92 -3.81
C ALA A 224 -6.56 -16.76 -4.21
N PRO A 225 -5.76 -16.32 -5.20
CA PRO A 225 -4.48 -16.95 -5.50
C PRO A 225 -3.47 -16.79 -4.35
N ILE A 226 -3.56 -15.68 -3.61
CA ILE A 226 -2.76 -15.44 -2.42
C ILE A 226 -3.71 -15.28 -1.23
N MET A 227 -3.60 -16.23 -0.29
CA MET A 227 -4.35 -16.23 0.96
C MET A 227 -3.37 -16.20 2.12
N LYS A 228 -3.48 -15.21 2.99
CA LYS A 228 -2.63 -15.06 4.17
C LYS A 228 -3.42 -15.01 5.47
N ILE A 229 -2.85 -15.59 6.52
CA ILE A 229 -3.18 -15.24 7.90
C ILE A 229 -2.00 -14.46 8.45
N VAL A 230 -2.26 -13.21 8.84
CA VAL A 230 -1.26 -12.33 9.40
C VAL A 230 -1.46 -12.24 10.91
N VAL A 231 -0.43 -12.65 11.64
CA VAL A 231 -0.33 -12.53 13.10
C VAL A 231 0.42 -11.23 13.40
N LEU A 232 -0.32 -10.24 13.91
CA LEU A 232 0.24 -8.97 14.37
C LEU A 232 0.40 -9.00 15.88
N GLY A 233 1.54 -8.51 16.36
CA GLY A 233 1.84 -8.45 17.79
C GLY A 233 3.08 -7.61 18.10
N ARG A 234 3.48 -7.55 19.36
CA ARG A 234 4.62 -6.74 19.83
C ARG A 234 5.99 -7.28 19.39
N GLY A 235 6.06 -8.58 19.10
CA GLY A 235 7.32 -9.26 18.78
C GLY A 235 8.01 -9.90 19.98
N ASP A 236 7.33 -9.92 21.12
CA ASP A 236 7.68 -10.65 22.33
C ASP A 236 7.52 -12.18 22.17
N GLU A 237 7.72 -12.91 23.27
CA GLU A 237 7.60 -14.37 23.31
C GLU A 237 6.17 -14.85 23.07
N GLN A 238 5.18 -14.17 23.66
CA GLN A 238 3.76 -14.48 23.46
C GLN A 238 3.38 -14.38 21.97
N HIS A 239 3.75 -13.29 21.30
CA HIS A 239 3.51 -13.12 19.86
C HIS A 239 4.19 -14.22 19.02
N ARG A 240 5.36 -14.71 19.43
CA ARG A 240 6.02 -15.84 18.74
C ARG A 240 5.27 -17.15 18.95
N ALA A 241 4.79 -17.40 20.17
CA ALA A 241 3.99 -18.59 20.50
C ALA A 241 2.66 -18.61 19.72
N ASP A 242 1.90 -17.51 19.75
CA ASP A 242 0.63 -17.39 19.03
C ASP A 242 0.79 -17.66 17.53
N HIS A 243 1.86 -17.15 16.93
CA HIS A 243 2.16 -17.43 15.53
C HIS A 243 2.43 -18.91 15.27
N GLN A 244 3.17 -19.61 16.14
CA GLN A 244 3.41 -21.05 15.95
C GLN A 244 2.13 -21.87 16.11
N GLU A 245 1.26 -21.52 17.05
CA GLU A 245 -0.02 -22.20 17.23
C GLU A 245 -0.94 -22.02 16.02
N ILE A 246 -1.07 -20.79 15.51
CA ILE A 246 -1.83 -20.50 14.29
C ILE A 246 -1.23 -21.24 13.09
N LYS A 247 0.10 -21.24 12.97
CA LYS A 247 0.81 -21.97 11.91
C LYS A 247 0.54 -23.48 11.96
N ALA A 248 0.55 -24.07 13.15
CA ALA A 248 0.23 -25.48 13.34
C ALA A 248 -1.24 -25.79 13.00
N ARG A 249 -2.18 -24.95 13.45
CA ARG A 249 -3.62 -25.14 13.18
C ARG A 249 -3.95 -25.15 11.69
N PHE A 250 -3.37 -24.23 10.93
CA PHE A 250 -3.65 -24.06 9.50
C PHE A 250 -2.61 -24.72 8.59
N ALA A 251 -1.78 -25.62 9.14
CA ALA A 251 -0.84 -26.41 8.36
C ALA A 251 -1.58 -27.23 7.29
N GLY A 252 -1.04 -27.24 6.07
CA GLY A 252 -1.63 -27.94 4.93
C GLY A 252 -2.81 -27.22 4.24
N SER A 253 -3.28 -26.10 4.80
CA SER A 253 -4.28 -25.26 4.13
C SER A 253 -3.67 -24.39 3.03
N ARG A 254 -4.53 -23.64 2.33
CA ARG A 254 -4.11 -22.65 1.33
C ARG A 254 -3.54 -21.36 1.95
N PHE A 255 -3.64 -21.19 3.27
CA PHE A 255 -3.16 -19.99 3.94
C PHE A 255 -1.63 -20.00 4.15
N GLN A 256 -0.98 -18.93 3.72
CA GLN A 256 0.37 -18.59 4.15
C GLN A 256 0.29 -17.86 5.49
N ILE A 257 1.02 -18.35 6.48
CA ILE A 257 0.99 -17.79 7.84
C ILE A 257 2.21 -16.90 8.03
N GLU A 258 1.97 -15.61 8.25
CA GLU A 258 3.03 -14.60 8.39
C GLU A 258 2.90 -13.87 9.72
N ARG A 259 4.06 -13.46 10.25
CA ARG A 259 4.17 -12.71 11.50
C ARG A 259 4.78 -11.35 11.25
N PHE A 260 4.12 -10.29 11.69
CA PHE A 260 4.65 -8.93 11.61
C PHE A 260 4.54 -8.22 12.94
N LYS A 261 5.52 -7.37 13.25
CA LYS A 261 5.38 -6.44 14.39
C LYS A 261 4.27 -5.44 14.09
N ALA A 262 3.52 -5.06 15.12
CA ALA A 262 2.60 -3.94 15.04
C ALA A 262 3.37 -2.66 14.65
N ASN A 263 2.71 -1.80 13.89
CA ASN A 263 3.23 -0.52 13.43
C ASN A 263 2.50 0.60 14.16
N ASP A 264 3.25 1.58 14.67
CA ASP A 264 2.71 2.69 15.47
C ASP A 264 2.03 3.79 14.63
N ARG A 265 1.96 3.60 13.31
CA ARG A 265 1.32 4.53 12.37
C ARG A 265 1.98 5.91 12.38
N ALA A 266 3.31 5.93 12.24
CA ALA A 266 4.10 7.16 12.23
C ALA A 266 3.91 7.97 13.52
N HIS A 267 4.03 7.28 14.66
CA HIS A 267 3.84 7.78 16.03
C HIS A 267 2.40 8.16 16.40
N TYR A 268 1.40 7.82 15.59
CA TYR A 268 0.00 8.07 15.95
C TYR A 268 -0.44 7.21 17.16
N LEU A 269 0.06 5.97 17.24
CA LEU A 269 -0.17 5.07 18.35
C LEU A 269 0.99 5.13 19.36
N THR A 270 0.64 5.02 20.64
CA THR A 270 1.61 4.71 21.68
C THR A 270 1.58 3.20 21.91
N LEU A 271 2.49 2.49 21.23
CA LEU A 271 2.73 1.08 21.47
C LEU A 271 3.90 0.94 22.45
N GLU A 272 3.90 -0.11 23.27
CA GLU A 272 5.02 -0.51 24.15
C GLU A 272 6.19 -1.06 23.31
N MET A 273 6.70 -0.23 22.41
CA MET A 273 7.72 -0.55 21.43
C MET A 273 8.68 0.64 21.30
N GLU A 274 9.91 0.37 20.90
CA GLU A 274 10.89 1.42 20.62
C GLU A 274 10.39 2.32 19.48
N ARG A 275 10.29 3.62 19.76
CA ARG A 275 9.93 4.62 18.76
C ARG A 275 11.13 4.93 17.89
N ILE A 276 10.90 5.03 16.59
CA ILE A 276 11.95 5.42 15.66
C ILE A 276 12.23 6.91 15.85
N PRO A 277 13.50 7.34 15.89
CA PRO A 277 13.81 8.77 15.91
C PRO A 277 13.30 9.44 14.62
N SER A 278 12.99 10.73 14.70
CA SER A 278 12.61 11.49 13.51
C SER A 278 13.74 11.50 12.49
N HIS A 279 13.43 11.16 11.24
CA HIS A 279 14.37 11.15 10.14
C HIS A 279 14.67 12.57 9.66
N THR A 280 15.95 12.89 9.53
CA THR A 280 16.42 14.18 9.01
C THR A 280 16.44 14.20 7.48
N THR A 281 16.85 13.10 6.86
CA THR A 281 16.93 12.92 5.41
C THR A 281 15.84 11.96 4.93
N LEU A 282 15.22 12.27 3.79
CA LEU A 282 14.19 11.45 3.15
C LEU A 282 14.65 11.09 1.73
N ARG A 283 14.46 9.83 1.33
CA ARG A 283 14.93 9.27 0.04
C ARG A 283 13.90 8.31 -0.59
N GLY A 284 12.63 8.51 -0.29
CA GLY A 284 11.50 7.71 -0.79
C GLY A 284 10.82 6.90 0.30
N CYS A 285 9.95 5.97 -0.12
CA CYS A 285 9.16 5.12 0.76
C CYS A 285 9.21 3.70 0.22
N GLU A 286 9.42 2.69 1.05
CA GLU A 286 9.51 1.29 0.62
C GLU A 286 8.30 0.42 1.03
N GLN A 287 7.23 1.04 1.53
CA GLN A 287 6.01 0.31 1.91
C GLN A 287 5.28 -0.19 0.66
N MET A 288 5.52 -1.46 0.29
CA MET A 288 4.93 -2.12 -0.89
C MET A 288 5.24 -1.36 -2.19
N GLY A 289 6.52 -1.11 -2.46
CA GLY A 289 6.95 -0.19 -3.52
C GLY A 289 7.03 1.22 -2.96
N SER A 290 6.51 2.23 -3.66
CA SER A 290 6.50 3.64 -3.22
C SER A 290 5.08 4.14 -3.03
N ARG A 291 4.66 4.43 -1.78
CA ARG A 291 3.33 4.97 -1.50
C ARG A 291 3.01 6.24 -2.30
N PRO A 292 3.89 7.27 -2.35
CA PRO A 292 3.57 8.50 -3.08
C PRO A 292 3.50 8.36 -4.61
N LEU A 293 4.12 7.32 -5.20
CA LEU A 293 4.22 7.16 -6.66
C LEU A 293 3.36 6.02 -7.22
N GLN A 294 3.04 5.02 -6.39
CA GLN A 294 2.40 3.78 -6.83
C GLN A 294 1.06 3.48 -6.15
N HIS A 295 0.63 4.32 -5.19
CA HIS A 295 -0.59 4.10 -4.43
C HIS A 295 -1.51 5.31 -4.45
N LEU A 296 -2.81 5.06 -4.36
CA LEU A 296 -3.83 6.06 -4.02
C LEU A 296 -4.65 5.54 -2.84
N HIS A 297 -4.86 6.37 -1.83
CA HIS A 297 -5.66 6.04 -0.65
C HIS A 297 -6.91 6.91 -0.61
N ILE A 298 -8.08 6.27 -0.63
CA ILE A 298 -9.39 6.91 -0.71
C ILE A 298 -10.19 6.53 0.52
N THR A 299 -10.64 7.53 1.28
CA THR A 299 -11.45 7.35 2.49
C THR A 299 -12.92 7.14 2.14
N ALA A 300 -13.73 6.75 3.12
CA ALA A 300 -15.19 6.60 2.96
C ALA A 300 -15.91 7.89 2.52
N GLN A 301 -15.29 9.06 2.66
CA GLN A 301 -15.84 10.35 2.22
C GLN A 301 -15.52 10.65 0.74
N GLY A 302 -14.64 9.88 0.09
CA GLY A 302 -14.10 10.20 -1.23
C GLY A 302 -12.85 11.10 -1.18
N THR A 303 -12.42 11.52 0.00
CA THR A 303 -11.14 12.23 0.20
C THR A 303 -9.98 11.29 -0.11
N CYS A 304 -8.98 11.80 -0.81
CA CYS A 304 -7.72 11.11 -1.05
C CYS A 304 -6.66 11.61 -0.07
N VAL A 305 -5.90 10.70 0.52
CA VAL A 305 -4.80 11.01 1.47
C VAL A 305 -3.47 10.40 1.00
N LEU A 306 -2.36 10.91 1.53
CA LEU A 306 -1.02 10.51 1.11
C LEU A 306 -0.75 9.00 1.27
N CYS A 307 -1.12 8.41 2.40
CA CYS A 307 -0.79 7.02 2.71
C CYS A 307 -1.69 6.45 3.81
N CYS A 308 -1.79 5.13 3.91
CA CYS A 308 -2.41 4.43 5.04
C CYS A 308 -1.82 4.75 6.42
N GLN A 309 -0.66 5.41 6.51
CA GLN A 309 -0.13 5.88 7.82
C GLN A 309 -0.84 7.15 8.30
N ASP A 310 -1.43 7.93 7.39
CA ASP A 310 -2.08 9.21 7.67
C ASP A 310 -3.51 9.01 8.19
N TYR A 311 -3.64 8.36 9.36
CA TYR A 311 -4.95 8.08 9.96
C TYR A 311 -5.76 9.34 10.25
N GLY A 312 -5.08 10.42 10.66
CA GLY A 312 -5.71 11.71 10.94
C GLY A 312 -6.04 12.53 9.69
N GLU A 313 -5.80 11.99 8.49
CA GLU A 313 -6.09 12.63 7.20
C GLU A 313 -5.47 14.04 7.07
N GLN A 314 -4.27 14.23 7.63
CA GLN A 314 -3.57 15.52 7.68
C GLN A 314 -2.92 15.89 6.35
N TYR A 315 -2.68 14.90 5.48
CA TYR A 315 -2.01 15.02 4.19
C TYR A 315 -2.98 14.66 3.06
N GLY A 316 -4.09 15.41 2.99
CA GLY A 316 -5.06 15.32 1.91
C GLY A 316 -4.45 15.70 0.55
N VAL A 317 -4.72 14.89 -0.48
CA VAL A 317 -4.20 15.08 -1.83
C VAL A 317 -5.28 15.33 -2.88
N GLY A 318 -6.55 15.22 -2.51
CA GLY A 318 -7.68 15.55 -3.38
C GLY A 318 -9.03 15.02 -2.86
N ASP A 319 -10.09 15.26 -3.61
CA ASP A 319 -11.47 14.88 -3.28
C ASP A 319 -12.21 14.36 -4.51
N LEU A 320 -12.43 13.03 -4.56
CA LEU A 320 -13.10 12.36 -5.67
C LEU A 320 -14.61 12.58 -5.73
N THR A 321 -15.18 13.36 -4.80
CA THR A 321 -16.55 13.86 -4.96
C THR A 321 -16.63 14.94 -6.03
N ARG A 322 -15.52 15.64 -6.30
CA ARG A 322 -15.42 16.80 -7.21
C ARG A 322 -14.35 16.67 -8.29
N GLN A 323 -13.31 15.88 -8.03
CA GLN A 323 -12.17 15.67 -8.92
C GLN A 323 -12.20 14.27 -9.52
N THR A 324 -11.52 14.11 -10.64
CA THR A 324 -11.18 12.82 -11.24
C THR A 324 -9.96 12.20 -10.57
N VAL A 325 -9.81 10.88 -10.69
CA VAL A 325 -8.62 10.15 -10.24
C VAL A 325 -7.35 10.71 -10.90
N ALA A 326 -7.42 11.05 -12.19
CA ALA A 326 -6.31 11.65 -12.92
C ALA A 326 -5.88 12.99 -12.31
N GLU A 327 -6.83 13.90 -12.06
CA GLU A 327 -6.56 15.21 -11.45
C GLU A 327 -5.94 15.10 -10.06
N VAL A 328 -6.33 14.09 -9.27
CA VAL A 328 -5.71 13.83 -7.95
C VAL A 328 -4.28 13.29 -8.12
N LEU A 329 -4.06 12.33 -9.01
CA LEU A 329 -2.76 11.68 -9.21
C LEU A 329 -1.70 12.63 -9.78
N THR A 330 -2.11 13.59 -10.59
CA THR A 330 -1.25 14.64 -11.16
C THR A 330 -1.37 15.97 -10.40
N GLY A 331 -2.08 15.98 -9.27
CA GLY A 331 -2.39 17.20 -8.52
C GLY A 331 -1.17 17.78 -7.80
N PRO A 332 -1.17 19.10 -7.53
CA PRO A 332 -0.04 19.81 -6.93
C PRO A 332 0.31 19.31 -5.52
N GLU A 333 -0.68 18.87 -4.75
CA GLU A 333 -0.51 18.36 -3.39
C GLU A 333 0.28 17.04 -3.37
N LEU A 334 -0.11 16.09 -4.22
CA LEU A 334 0.60 14.82 -4.33
C LEU A 334 2.02 15.02 -4.91
N ALA A 335 2.17 15.91 -5.90
CA ALA A 335 3.48 16.32 -6.43
C ALA A 335 4.39 16.89 -5.33
N ARG A 336 3.86 17.77 -4.47
CA ARG A 336 4.58 18.32 -3.30
C ARG A 336 5.02 17.22 -2.35
N TYR A 337 4.11 16.30 -1.98
CA TYR A 337 4.46 15.20 -1.07
C TYR A 337 5.44 14.19 -1.68
N ARG A 338 5.48 14.04 -3.01
CA ARG A 338 6.53 13.27 -3.70
C ARG A 338 7.89 13.96 -3.54
N ARG A 339 8.00 15.27 -3.82
CA ARG A 339 9.25 16.02 -3.61
C ARG A 339 9.75 15.94 -2.18
N TRP A 340 8.87 16.09 -1.19
CA TRP A 340 9.20 15.95 0.22
C TRP A 340 9.64 14.53 0.59
N SER A 341 8.88 13.51 0.16
CA SER A 341 9.18 12.11 0.51
C SER A 341 10.50 11.62 -0.08
N TYR A 342 10.94 12.19 -1.20
CA TYR A 342 12.20 11.85 -1.87
C TYR A 342 13.34 12.82 -1.57
N GLY A 343 13.12 13.81 -0.70
CA GLY A 343 14.15 14.76 -0.28
C GLY A 343 14.60 15.73 -1.37
N LEU A 344 13.77 15.95 -2.40
CA LEU A 344 14.02 16.94 -3.45
C LEU A 344 13.73 18.36 -2.95
N GLU A 345 12.86 18.46 -1.95
CA GLU A 345 12.58 19.66 -1.18
C GLU A 345 12.63 19.33 0.32
N ASN A 346 12.99 20.33 1.12
CA ASN A 346 12.96 20.19 2.57
C ASN A 346 11.52 20.08 3.07
N ALA A 347 11.15 18.89 3.53
CA ALA A 347 9.87 18.66 4.17
C ALA A 347 9.82 19.35 5.55
N PRO A 348 8.66 19.86 6.00
CA PRO A 348 8.47 20.34 7.36
C PRO A 348 8.81 19.28 8.43
N ASP A 349 9.20 19.70 9.63
CA ASP A 349 9.55 18.78 10.73
C ASP A 349 8.38 17.89 11.18
N ASN A 350 7.16 18.39 11.02
CA ASN A 350 5.95 17.64 11.33
C ASN A 350 5.52 16.69 10.20
N PHE A 351 6.20 16.65 9.05
CA PHE A 351 5.84 15.78 7.93
C PHE A 351 5.81 14.30 8.35
N ILE A 352 4.70 13.62 8.09
CA ILE A 352 4.45 12.25 8.58
C ILE A 352 5.56 11.25 8.20
N CYS A 353 6.14 11.36 7.01
CA CYS A 353 7.21 10.46 6.57
C CYS A 353 8.46 10.55 7.45
N ARG A 354 8.70 11.68 8.14
CA ARG A 354 9.82 11.80 9.09
C ARG A 354 9.69 10.88 10.31
N LYS A 355 8.50 10.36 10.59
CA LYS A 355 8.22 9.46 11.74
C LYS A 355 7.87 8.04 11.28
N CYS A 356 7.91 7.78 9.98
CA CYS A 356 7.44 6.51 9.41
C CYS A 356 8.57 5.47 9.36
N ILE A 357 8.25 4.24 9.73
CA ILE A 357 9.21 3.12 9.73
C ILE A 357 9.56 2.62 8.32
N PHE A 358 8.78 3.02 7.30
CA PHE A 358 8.95 2.58 5.91
C PHE A 358 9.57 3.65 5.00
N VAL A 359 10.03 4.76 5.58
CA VAL A 359 10.71 5.77 4.80
C VAL A 359 12.14 5.33 4.53
N ARG A 360 12.65 5.66 3.36
CA ARG A 360 14.06 5.49 3.03
C ARG A 360 14.80 6.76 3.43
N THR A 361 15.99 6.63 4.02
CA THR A 361 16.76 7.75 4.59
C THR A 361 18.18 7.84 4.07
#